data_AF-A0A924HLI5-F1
#
_entry.id   AF-A0A924HLI5-F1
#
_cell.length_a   1.000
_cell.length_b   1.000
_cell.length_c   1.000
_cell.angle_alpha   90.00
_cell.angle_beta   90.00
_cell.angle_gamma   90.00
#
_symmetry.space_group_name_H-M   'P 1'
#
loop_
_entity.id
_entity.type
_entity.pdbx_description
1 polymer ?
#
loop_
_entity_poly.entity_id
_entity_poly.type
_entity_poly.pdbx_seq_one_letter_code
_entity_poly.pdbx_strand_id
1 'polypeptide(L)'
;PGIAQENKLVGAVFGSSVGKLSKVIEGATGVYAFVVVGFANPAPLANMFKQKQTMIEGITQRSLGAAFQALQDKAVIKDNRVKFY
;
A
#
# COMPACT_ATOMS: atom_id res chain seq x y z
N PRO A 1 1.18 10.46 -11.28
CA PRO A 1 2.34 11.37 -11.44
C PRO A 1 2.47 12.34 -10.25
N GLY A 2 3.51 12.14 -9.43
CA GLY A 2 4.37 13.22 -8.96
C GLY A 2 4.16 13.86 -7.59
N ILE A 3 3.00 13.77 -6.95
CA ILE A 3 2.85 14.27 -5.57
C ILE A 3 3.22 13.12 -4.64
N ALA A 4 4.21 13.33 -3.78
CA ALA A 4 4.55 12.41 -2.70
C ALA A 4 3.25 11.96 -2.03
N GLN A 5 3.10 10.66 -1.80
CA GLN A 5 1.87 10.11 -1.23
C GLN A 5 1.75 10.62 0.21
N GLU A 6 1.01 11.71 0.42
CA GLU A 6 0.78 12.34 1.72
C GLU A 6 -0.20 11.51 2.56
N ASN A 7 0.18 10.26 2.84
CA ASN A 7 -0.70 9.25 3.42
C ASN A 7 -1.27 9.70 4.78
N LYS A 8 -0.47 10.43 5.57
CA LYS A 8 -0.93 11.04 6.83
C LYS A 8 -2.02 12.09 6.60
N LEU A 9 -1.82 12.99 5.63
CA LEU A 9 -2.80 14.00 5.26
C LEU A 9 -4.08 13.37 4.72
N VAL A 10 -3.96 12.42 3.80
CA VAL A 10 -5.09 11.69 3.22
C VAL A 10 -5.88 11.00 4.31
N GLY A 11 -5.21 10.26 5.21
CA GLY A 11 -5.87 9.62 6.36
C GLY A 11 -6.58 10.62 7.27
N ALA A 12 -5.95 11.77 7.55
CA ALA A 12 -6.55 12.83 8.36
C ALA A 12 -7.81 13.42 7.71
N VAL A 13 -7.81 13.63 6.38
CA VAL A 13 -8.98 14.11 5.63
C VAL A 13 -10.14 13.13 5.73
N PHE A 14 -9.90 11.83 5.54
CA PHE A 14 -10.95 10.80 5.63
C PHE A 14 -11.53 10.64 7.04
N GLY A 15 -10.75 10.93 8.09
CA GLY A 15 -11.23 10.90 9.48
C GLY A 15 -11.89 12.20 9.97
N SER A 16 -11.91 13.26 9.14
CA SER A 16 -12.38 14.59 9.57
C SER A 16 -13.85 14.84 9.27
N SER A 17 -14.49 15.66 10.12
CA SER A 17 -15.86 16.13 9.87
C SER A 17 -15.88 17.24 8.81
N VAL A 18 -16.94 17.24 8.00
CA VAL A 18 -17.22 18.30 7.02
C VAL A 18 -17.40 19.65 7.72
N GLY A 19 -16.86 20.72 7.13
CA GLY A 19 -17.00 22.10 7.57
C GLY A 19 -16.13 22.50 8.77
N LYS A 20 -15.32 21.59 9.32
CA LYS A 20 -14.40 21.89 10.42
C LYS A 20 -12.96 22.04 9.92
N LEU A 21 -12.26 23.03 10.45
CA LEU A 21 -10.83 23.21 10.23
C LEU A 21 -10.07 22.08 10.94
N SER A 22 -9.14 21.46 10.22
CA SER A 22 -8.28 20.42 10.73
C SER A 22 -7.29 20.99 11.75
N LYS A 23 -6.72 20.11 12.58
CA LYS A 23 -5.44 20.40 13.23
C LYS A 23 -4.35 20.52 12.16
N VAL A 24 -3.25 21.17 12.50
CA VAL A 24 -2.06 21.22 11.64
C VAL A 24 -1.53 19.79 11.46
N ILE A 25 -1.31 19.36 10.21
CA ILE A 25 -0.79 18.05 9.85
C ILE A 25 0.60 18.21 9.28
N GLU A 26 1.58 17.57 9.90
CA GLU A 26 2.91 17.41 9.36
C GLU A 26 2.90 16.29 8.30
N GLY A 27 2.97 16.71 7.03
CA GLY A 27 3.10 15.84 5.87
C GLY A 27 4.56 15.55 5.53
N ALA A 28 4.77 14.68 4.55
CA ALA A 28 6.10 14.28 4.10
C ALA A 28 6.84 15.42 3.36
N THR A 29 6.08 16.31 2.71
CA THR A 29 6.62 17.40 1.88
C THR A 29 6.27 18.80 2.40
N GLY A 30 5.51 18.89 3.49
CA GLY A 30 5.13 20.17 4.06
C GLY A 30 4.14 20.04 5.20
N VAL A 31 3.72 21.19 5.72
CA VAL A 31 2.74 21.30 6.81
C VAL A 31 1.43 21.79 6.24
N TYR A 32 0.33 21.09 6.56
CA TYR A 32 -0.98 21.30 5.96
C TYR A 32 -2.05 21.63 7.00
N ALA A 33 -3.03 22.42 6.59
CA ALA A 33 -4.31 22.59 7.28
C ALA A 33 -5.42 22.59 6.22
N PHE A 34 -6.54 21.93 6.50
CA PHE A 34 -7.63 21.79 5.54
C PHE A 34 -9.00 21.94 6.21
N VAL A 35 -10.01 22.26 5.41
CA VAL A 35 -11.43 22.14 5.77
C VAL A 35 -12.05 21.16 4.79
N VAL A 36 -12.69 20.10 5.29
CA VAL A 36 -13.40 19.16 4.40
C VAL A 36 -14.68 19.82 3.93
N VAL A 37 -14.83 20.05 2.63
CA VAL A 37 -16.03 20.67 2.04
C VAL A 37 -17.16 19.65 1.85
N GLY A 38 -16.81 18.38 1.65
CA GLY A 38 -17.75 17.28 1.53
C GLY A 38 -17.05 16.02 1.03
N PHE A 39 -17.74 14.88 1.13
CA PHE A 39 -17.30 13.61 0.55
C PHE A 39 -18.16 13.30 -0.68
N ALA A 40 -17.50 13.00 -1.80
CA ALA A 40 -18.19 12.46 -2.97
C ALA A 40 -18.27 10.94 -2.84
N ASN A 41 -19.48 10.38 -2.92
CA ASN A 41 -19.63 8.94 -3.08
C ASN A 41 -19.28 8.59 -4.53
N PRO A 42 -18.22 7.82 -4.78
CA PRO A 42 -17.90 7.39 -6.14
C PRO A 42 -19.06 6.55 -6.68
N ALA A 43 -19.17 6.50 -8.02
CA ALA A 43 -20.13 5.63 -8.66
C ALA A 43 -19.98 4.19 -8.13
N PRO A 44 -21.08 3.43 -7.95
CA PRO A 44 -21.00 2.05 -7.51
C PRO A 44 -20.02 1.29 -8.38
N LEU A 45 -19.15 0.48 -7.77
CA LEU A 45 -18.19 -0.34 -8.48
C LEU A 45 -18.95 -1.34 -9.38
N ALA A 46 -19.05 -1.01 -10.66
CA ALA A 46 -19.62 -1.91 -11.65
C ALA A 46 -18.66 -3.08 -11.86
N ASN A 47 -19.12 -4.28 -11.49
CA ASN A 47 -18.46 -5.56 -11.73
C ASN A 47 -16.98 -5.64 -11.28
N MET A 48 -16.77 -5.84 -9.97
CA MET A 48 -15.45 -6.08 -9.38
C MET A 48 -14.79 -7.41 -9.78
N PHE A 49 -15.47 -8.27 -10.55
CA PHE A 49 -14.96 -9.60 -10.89
C PHE A 49 -13.62 -9.54 -11.63
N LYS A 50 -13.50 -8.66 -12.64
CA LYS A 50 -12.25 -8.50 -13.40
C LYS A 50 -11.12 -7.96 -12.54
N GLN A 51 -11.38 -6.96 -11.69
CA GLN A 51 -10.37 -6.44 -10.77
C GLN A 51 -9.88 -7.50 -9.79
N LYS A 52 -10.80 -8.28 -9.21
CA LYS A 52 -10.46 -9.40 -8.33
C LYS A 52 -9.61 -10.43 -9.07
N GLN A 53 -9.96 -10.78 -10.29
CA GLN A 53 -9.19 -11.72 -11.10
C GLN A 53 -7.76 -11.21 -11.35
N THR A 54 -7.61 -9.96 -11.79
CA THR A 54 -6.28 -9.35 -11.99
C THR A 54 -5.46 -9.31 -10.70
N MET A 55 -6.09 -9.03 -9.54
CA MET A 55 -5.40 -9.09 -8.25
C MET A 55 -4.91 -10.50 -7.91
N ILE A 56 -5.75 -11.52 -8.13
CA ILE A 56 -5.39 -12.93 -7.88
C ILE A 56 -4.25 -13.38 -8.81
N GLU A 57 -4.29 -13.02 -10.09
CA GLU A 57 -3.23 -13.32 -11.06
C GLU A 57 -1.90 -12.70 -10.61
N GLY A 58 -1.91 -11.42 -10.19
CA GLY A 58 -0.72 -10.74 -9.68
C GLY A 58 -0.16 -11.35 -8.40
N ILE A 59 -1.01 -11.83 -7.48
CA ILE A 59 -0.57 -12.54 -6.27
C ILE A 59 0.03 -13.90 -6.63
N THR A 60 -0.65 -14.65 -7.51
CA THR A 60 -0.21 -15.98 -7.96
C THR A 60 1.16 -15.92 -8.62
N GLN A 61 1.45 -14.89 -9.42
CA GLN A 61 2.76 -14.75 -10.06
C GLN A 61 3.91 -14.59 -9.05
N ARG A 62 3.66 -14.00 -7.88
CA ARG A 62 4.68 -13.76 -6.84
C ARG A 62 4.77 -14.90 -5.82
N SER A 63 3.74 -15.75 -5.72
CA SER A 63 3.63 -16.76 -4.67
C SER A 63 4.74 -17.81 -4.72
N LEU A 64 5.17 -18.23 -5.92
CA LEU A 64 6.23 -19.22 -6.09
C LEU A 64 7.59 -18.72 -5.56
N GLY A 65 7.95 -17.48 -5.87
CA GLY A 65 9.19 -16.87 -5.35
C GLY A 65 9.16 -16.71 -3.83
N ALA A 66 8.02 -16.27 -3.28
CA ALA A 66 7.84 -16.16 -1.83
C ALA A 66 7.89 -17.52 -1.13
N ALA A 67 7.30 -18.56 -1.73
CA ALA A 67 7.37 -19.93 -1.21
C ALA A 67 8.81 -20.45 -1.23
N PHE A 68 9.56 -20.20 -2.30
CA PHE A 68 10.97 -20.59 -2.39
C PHE A 68 11.84 -19.85 -1.36
N GLN A 69 11.61 -18.55 -1.15
CA GLN A 69 12.30 -17.79 -0.09
C GLN A 69 11.99 -18.36 1.30
N ALA A 70 10.72 -18.65 1.59
CA ALA A 70 10.31 -19.23 2.87
C ALA A 70 10.95 -20.60 3.10
N LEU A 71 11.10 -21.42 2.05
CA LEU A 71 11.81 -22.70 2.14
C LEU A 71 13.31 -22.50 2.41
N GLN A 72 13.97 -21.53 1.75
CA GLN A 72 15.38 -21.21 2.01
C GLN A 72 15.59 -20.73 3.44
N ASP A 73 14.76 -19.82 3.94
CA ASP A 73 14.86 -19.25 5.29
C ASP A 73 14.67 -20.32 6.39
N LYS A 74 13.92 -21.39 6.08
CA LYS A 74 13.69 -22.52 6.99
C LYS A 74 14.67 -23.67 6.80
N ALA A 75 15.41 -23.71 5.70
CA ALA A 75 16.39 -24.75 5.45
C ALA A 75 17.70 -24.46 6.19
N VAL A 76 18.27 -25.49 6.83
CA VAL A 76 19.64 -25.41 7.34
C VAL A 76 20.59 -25.64 6.16
N ILE A 77 20.98 -24.56 5.47
CA ILE A 77 21.86 -24.62 4.30
C ILE A 77 23.32 -24.58 4.76
N LYS A 78 24.06 -25.67 4.55
CA LYS A 78 25.51 -25.70 4.75
C LYS A 78 26.22 -25.24 3.48
N ASP A 79 26.78 -24.04 3.52
CA ASP A 79 27.59 -23.50 2.43
C ASP A 79 28.98 -24.14 2.41
N ASN A 80 29.26 -24.94 1.38
CA ASN A 80 30.54 -25.63 1.19
C ASN A 80 31.37 -25.03 0.04
N ARG A 81 31.05 -23.82 -0.45
CA ARG A 81 31.71 -23.21 -1.62
C ARG A 81 33.22 -23.03 -1.45
N VAL A 82 33.70 -22.88 -0.21
CA VAL A 82 35.14 -22.83 0.14
C VAL A 82 35.89 -24.15 -0.09
N LYS A 83 35.20 -25.29 -0.21
CA LYS A 83 35.86 -26.60 -0.45
C LYS A 83 36.26 -26.82 -1.92
N PHE A 84 35.93 -25.89 -2.80
CA PHE A 84 36.19 -25.97 -4.24
C PHE A 84 37.20 -24.93 -4.75
N TYR A 85 37.86 -24.18 -3.85
CA TYR A 85 38.97 -23.28 -4.15
C TYR A 85 40.25 -23.72 -3.44
#